data_AF-A0A453ADY0-F1
#
_entry.id   AF-A0A453ADY0-F1
#
_cell.length_a   1.000
_cell.length_b   1.000
_cell.length_c   1.000
_cell.angle_alpha   90.00
_cell.angle_beta   90.00
_cell.angle_gamma   90.00
#
_symmetry.space_group_name_H-M   'P 1'
#
loop_
_entity.id
_entity.type
_entity.pdbx_description
1 polymer ?
#
loop_
_entity_poly.entity_id
_entity_poly.type
_entity_poly.pdbx_seq_one_letter_code
_entity_poly.pdbx_strand_id
1 'polypeptide(L)'
;QLVSNDQFRSVEHRVLANKSKDTARVSVASFFNTDMERSTRLYGPITDGHNPPIYRSVTARDFIATFNRIGLDGRSLDHYRLDQDTPAHAVEGSE
;
A
#
# COMPACT_ATOMS: atom_id res chain seq x y z
N GLN A 1 -0.67 4.65 -3.27
CA GLN A 1 0.27 3.63 -3.77
C GLN A 1 -0.42 2.38 -4.29
N LEU A 2 -1.02 1.51 -3.45
CA LEU A 2 -1.72 0.30 -3.94
C LEU A 2 -2.84 0.63 -4.95
N VAL A 3 -3.85 1.39 -4.52
CA VAL A 3 -5.03 1.71 -5.36
C VAL A 3 -4.66 2.55 -6.56
N SER A 4 -3.69 3.45 -6.41
CA SER A 4 -3.20 4.31 -7.49
C SER A 4 -2.25 3.59 -8.46
N ASN A 5 -2.01 2.28 -8.31
CA ASN A 5 -1.03 1.52 -9.11
C ASN A 5 0.34 2.23 -9.22
N ASP A 6 0.93 2.60 -8.08
CA ASP A 6 2.19 3.37 -7.97
C ASP A 6 2.19 4.82 -8.51
N GLN A 7 1.08 5.34 -9.05
CA GLN A 7 1.01 6.76 -9.47
C GLN A 7 1.18 7.74 -8.29
N PHE A 8 0.70 7.36 -7.09
CA PHE A 8 0.97 8.09 -5.85
C PHE A 8 1.83 7.28 -4.89
N ARG A 9 2.90 7.91 -4.38
CA ARG A 9 3.84 7.30 -3.44
C ARG A 9 3.42 7.54 -1.99
N SER A 10 3.38 6.47 -1.19
CA SER A 10 3.33 6.57 0.27
C SER A 10 4.77 6.74 0.78
N VAL A 11 5.03 7.79 1.54
CA VAL A 11 6.38 8.13 1.99
C VAL A 11 6.61 7.73 3.44
N GLU A 12 7.82 7.24 3.71
CA GLU A 12 8.30 7.01 5.07
C GLU A 12 8.52 8.36 5.76
N HIS A 13 8.01 8.47 6.97
CA HIS A 13 8.14 9.67 7.79
C HIS A 13 8.62 9.28 9.19
N ARG A 14 9.53 10.07 9.75
CA ARG A 14 10.01 9.92 11.13
C ARG A 14 10.08 11.28 11.81
N VAL A 15 9.92 11.27 13.12
CA VAL A 15 10.08 12.46 13.96
C VAL A 15 11.26 12.24 14.87
N LEU A 16 12.18 13.21 14.89
CA LEU A 16 13.28 13.21 15.85
C LEU A 16 12.78 13.75 17.20
N ALA A 17 13.23 13.10 18.28
CA ALA A 17 12.96 13.58 19.64
C ALA A 17 13.52 14.99 19.83
N ASN A 18 12.74 15.86 20.46
CA ASN A 18 13.23 17.18 20.86
C ASN A 18 14.21 17.01 22.03
N LYS A 19 15.43 17.56 21.91
CA LYS A 19 16.44 17.54 22.98
C LYS A 19 16.27 18.70 23.98
N SER A 20 15.39 19.66 23.68
CA SER A 20 15.12 20.80 24.57
C SER A 20 14.51 20.34 25.89
N LYS A 21 14.99 20.91 27.00
CA LYS A 21 14.45 20.68 28.35
C LYS A 21 13.27 21.61 28.67
N ASP A 22 13.16 22.71 27.93
CA ASP A 22 12.25 23.81 28.25
C ASP A 22 11.07 23.93 27.27
N THR A 23 10.99 23.07 26.26
CA THR A 23 9.93 23.16 25.24
C THR A 23 9.49 21.78 24.74
N ALA A 24 8.22 21.46 24.94
CA ALA A 24 7.60 20.26 24.38
C ALA A 24 7.27 20.44 22.88
N ARG A 25 7.51 19.40 22.07
CA ARG A 25 7.01 19.32 20.69
C ARG A 25 5.69 18.56 20.68
N VAL A 26 4.60 19.22 20.32
CA VAL A 26 3.26 18.60 20.24
C VAL A 26 2.78 18.60 18.79
N SER A 27 2.24 17.48 18.34
CA SER A 27 1.62 17.34 17.02
C SER A 27 0.45 16.37 17.11
N VAL A 28 -0.64 16.64 16.40
CA VAL A 28 -1.81 15.76 16.28
C VAL A 28 -1.94 15.34 14.82
N ALA A 29 -2.00 14.03 14.57
CA ALA A 29 -2.26 13.47 13.25
C ALA A 29 -3.72 13.01 13.15
N SER A 30 -4.33 13.21 11.99
CA SER A 30 -5.65 12.68 11.66
C SER A 30 -5.54 11.80 10.43
N PHE A 31 -5.99 10.56 10.53
CA PHE A 31 -5.94 9.57 9.46
C PHE A 31 -7.36 9.28 9.00
N PHE A 32 -7.61 9.42 7.69
CA PHE A 32 -8.91 9.15 7.09
C PHE A 32 -8.88 7.77 6.44
N ASN A 33 -9.73 6.87 6.92
CA ASN A 33 -9.90 5.53 6.35
C ASN A 33 -11.39 5.14 6.35
N THR A 34 -11.71 4.10 5.58
CA THR A 34 -13.01 3.42 5.71
C THR A 34 -13.01 2.57 6.97
N ASP A 35 -14.15 2.05 7.44
CA ASP A 35 -14.16 1.07 8.55
C ASP A 35 -13.30 -0.16 8.17
N MET A 36 -12.04 -0.16 8.62
CA MET A 36 -11.05 -1.11 8.13
C MET A 36 -11.23 -2.50 8.73
N GLU A 37 -11.92 -2.60 9.87
CA GLU A 37 -12.18 -3.86 10.57
C GLU A 37 -13.40 -4.58 9.98
N ARG A 38 -14.44 -3.84 9.60
CA ARG A 38 -15.70 -4.43 9.09
C ARG A 38 -15.82 -4.43 7.57
N SER A 39 -15.01 -3.65 6.87
CA SER A 39 -15.10 -3.59 5.40
C SER A 39 -14.66 -4.90 4.76
N THR A 40 -15.58 -5.50 3.99
CA THR A 40 -15.32 -6.65 3.11
C THR A 40 -14.89 -6.21 1.70
N ARG A 41 -14.76 -4.90 1.47
CA ARG A 41 -14.41 -4.35 0.15
C ARG A 41 -12.97 -4.74 -0.19
N LEU A 42 -12.80 -5.26 -1.41
CA LEU A 42 -11.49 -5.46 -2.01
C LEU A 42 -10.99 -4.15 -2.62
N TYR A 43 -9.76 -3.79 -2.30
CA TYR A 43 -9.02 -2.67 -2.86
C TYR A 43 -7.90 -3.23 -3.73
N GLY A 44 -7.87 -2.83 -4.99
CA GLY A 44 -6.84 -3.22 -5.94
C GLY A 44 -6.40 -2.03 -6.78
N PRO A 45 -5.37 -2.20 -7.63
CA PRO A 45 -4.90 -1.16 -8.52
C PRO A 45 -6.00 -0.71 -9.50
N ILE A 46 -6.18 0.59 -9.62
CA ILE A 46 -6.91 1.19 -10.74
C ILE A 46 -5.95 1.19 -11.93
N THR A 47 -6.34 0.49 -12.99
CA THR A 47 -5.62 0.50 -14.27
C THR A 47 -6.32 1.45 -15.24
N ASP A 48 -5.53 2.16 -16.04
CA ASP A 48 -5.96 2.97 -17.18
C ASP A 48 -5.97 2.15 -18.49
N GLY A 49 -5.65 0.85 -18.43
CA GLY A 49 -5.51 -0.04 -19.57
C GLY A 49 -4.14 0.01 -20.25
N HIS A 50 -3.29 0.99 -19.93
CA HIS A 50 -1.94 1.11 -20.46
C HIS A 50 -0.91 0.42 -19.55
N ASN A 51 -1.14 0.48 -18.24
CA ASN A 51 -0.23 -0.10 -17.26
C ASN A 51 -0.82 -1.37 -16.63
N PRO A 52 -0.08 -2.49 -16.60
CA PRO A 52 -0.51 -3.68 -15.89
C PRO A 52 -0.61 -3.40 -14.38
N PRO A 53 -1.45 -4.15 -13.65
CA PRO A 53 -1.52 -4.04 -12.20
C PRO A 53 -0.20 -4.49 -11.57
N ILE A 54 0.33 -3.68 -10.65
CA ILE A 54 1.57 -3.95 -9.92
C ILE A 54 1.28 -4.73 -8.62
N TYR A 55 0.05 -4.64 -8.12
CA TYR A 55 -0.37 -5.23 -6.85
C TYR A 55 -1.61 -6.12 -7.00
N ARG A 56 -1.73 -7.13 -6.14
CA ARG A 56 -2.95 -7.92 -5.96
C ARG A 56 -3.98 -7.13 -5.15
N SER A 57 -5.26 -7.43 -5.36
CA SER A 57 -6.34 -6.88 -4.54
C SER A 57 -6.30 -7.42 -3.11
N VAL A 58 -6.63 -6.59 -2.12
CA VAL A 58 -6.62 -6.92 -0.69
C VAL A 58 -7.76 -6.21 0.05
N THR A 59 -8.26 -6.79 1.14
CA THR A 59 -9.18 -6.08 2.04
C THR A 59 -8.41 -5.09 2.94
N ALA A 60 -9.10 -4.07 3.44
CA ALA A 60 -8.49 -3.13 4.40
C ALA A 60 -8.02 -3.84 5.68
N ARG A 61 -8.81 -4.83 6.15
CA ARG A 61 -8.51 -5.65 7.33
C ARG A 61 -7.22 -6.44 7.18
N ASP A 62 -7.07 -7.18 6.08
CA ASP A 62 -5.89 -8.03 5.84
C ASP A 62 -4.64 -7.18 5.64
N PHE A 63 -4.78 -6.01 5.01
CA PHE A 63 -3.70 -5.04 4.87
C PHE A 63 -3.20 -4.55 6.24
N ILE A 64 -4.09 -4.12 7.15
CA ILE A 64 -3.69 -3.71 8.51
C ILE A 64 -3.07 -4.87 9.27
N ALA A 65 -3.68 -6.06 9.23
CA ALA A 65 -3.17 -7.21 9.94
C ALA A 65 -1.72 -7.52 9.52
N THR A 66 -1.45 -7.44 8.21
CA THR A 66 -0.10 -7.59 7.66
C THR A 66 0.83 -6.46 8.08
N PHE A 67 0.37 -5.21 8.01
CA PHE A 67 1.14 -4.04 8.45
C PHE A 67 1.56 -4.13 9.92
N ASN A 68 0.62 -4.44 10.82
CA ASN A 68 0.88 -4.60 12.24
C ASN A 68 1.82 -5.78 12.53
N ARG A 69 1.71 -6.88 11.77
CA ARG A 69 2.60 -8.06 11.91
C ARG A 69 4.04 -7.74 11.52
N ILE A 70 4.25 -6.92 10.49
CA ILE A 70 5.58 -6.56 9.99
C ILE A 70 6.25 -5.51 10.88
N GLY A 71 5.47 -4.58 11.42
CA GLY A 71 5.98 -3.52 12.28
C GLY A 71 6.61 -2.36 11.50
N LEU A 72 7.45 -1.58 12.18
CA LEU A 72 7.93 -0.28 11.70
C LEU A 72 9.06 -0.35 10.67
N ASP A 73 9.80 -1.46 10.62
CA ASP A 73 11.01 -1.60 9.79
C ASP A 73 10.75 -2.26 8.44
N GLY A 74 9.50 -2.64 8.13
CA GLY A 74 9.17 -3.37 6.91
C GLY A 74 8.07 -2.73 6.06
N ARG A 75 8.11 -3.03 4.75
CA ARG A 75 7.17 -2.50 3.77
C ARG A 75 6.00 -3.46 3.56
N SER A 76 4.90 -3.22 4.26
CA SER A 76 3.69 -4.06 4.16
C SER A 76 3.14 -4.18 2.73
N LEU A 77 3.35 -3.16 1.91
CA LEU A 77 2.91 -3.12 0.52
C LEU A 77 3.61 -4.17 -0.36
N ASP A 78 4.85 -4.56 -0.05
CA ASP A 78 5.63 -5.51 -0.86
C ASP A 78 4.99 -6.91 -0.86
N HIS A 79 4.30 -7.29 0.22
CA HIS A 79 3.56 -8.55 0.31
C HIS A 79 2.45 -8.70 -0.74
N TYR A 80 2.01 -7.58 -1.31
CA TYR A 80 0.94 -7.54 -2.29
C TYR A 80 1.44 -7.34 -3.72
N ARG A 81 2.75 -7.16 -3.94
CA ARG A 81 3.28 -7.05 -5.31
C ARG A 81 3.02 -8.33 -6.09
N LEU A 82 2.77 -8.15 -7.39
CA LEU A 82 2.70 -9.22 -8.37
C LEU A 82 4.08 -9.40 -9.01
N ASP A 83 4.56 -10.64 -9.07
CA ASP A 83 5.79 -10.98 -9.79
C ASP A 83 5.59 -10.75 -11.28
N GLN A 84 6.50 -10.00 -11.92
CA GLN A 84 6.41 -9.62 -13.33
C GLN A 84 7.01 -10.68 -14.27
N ASP A 85 6.84 -11.96 -13.96
CA ASP A 85 7.41 -13.08 -14.74
C ASP A 85 6.35 -13.92 -15.47
N THR A 86 5.14 -13.39 -15.70
CA THR A 86 4.26 -13.99 -16.71
C THR A 86 4.42 -13.23 -18.02
N PRO A 87 5.06 -13.81 -19.06
CA PRO A 87 5.15 -13.16 -20.35
C PRO A 87 3.75 -13.03 -20.94
N ALA A 88 3.31 -11.80 -21.17
CA ALA A 88 2.12 -11.50 -21.93
C ALA A 88 2.38 -11.68 -23.44
N HIS A 89 2.81 -12.87 -23.87
CA HIS A 89 2.85 -13.22 -25.29
C HIS A 89 2.81 -14.74 -25.46
N ALA A 90 1.61 -15.27 -25.75
CA ALA A 90 1.39 -16.36 -26.70
C ALA A 90 -0.11 -16.73 -26.72
N VAL A 91 -0.93 -15.96 -27.45
CA VAL A 91 -1.95 -16.52 -28.36
C VAL A 91 -2.15 -15.50 -29.48
N GLU A 92 -1.24 -15.51 -30.44
CA GLU A 92 -1.49 -14.95 -31.77
C GLU A 92 -1.59 -16.15 -32.72
N GLY A 93 -2.77 -16.33 -33.32
CA GLY A 93 -3.00 -17.03 -34.57
C GLY A 93 -2.69 -18.54 -34.66
N SER A 94 -3.76 -19.34 -34.74
CA SER A 94 -3.83 -20.42 -35.73
C SER A 94 -5.30 -20.62 -36.14
N GLU A 95 -5.58 -20.19 -37.37
CA GLU A 95 -6.66 -20.55 -38.32
C GLU A 95 -8.11 -20.73 -37.82
#